data_AF-A0A2N1QKS2-F1
#
_entry.id   AF-A0A2N1QKS2-F1
#
_cell.length_a   1.000
_cell.length_b   1.000
_cell.length_c   1.000
_cell.angle_alpha   90.00
_cell.angle_beta   90.00
_cell.angle_gamma   90.00
#
_symmetry.space_group_name_H-M   'P 1'
#
loop_
_entity.id
_entity.type
_entity.pdbx_description
1 polymer ?
#
loop_
_entity_poly.entity_id
_entity_poly.type
_entity_poly.pdbx_seq_one_letter_code
_entity_poly.pdbx_strand_id
1 'polypeptide(L)'
;FSDLNFIWDTTYVVMNKELWDDLPEDLKEAVTKASLETEAELLAIQEKAEKGFIEKLKERKDFTITWLTPEERDALRTASDMGPMWQELCGEWLEKRYPGMDMVNVIPAELEKIHKKALAGGAKQ
;
A
#
# COMPACT_ATOMS: atom_id res chain seq x y z
N PHE A 1 -5.90 -5.75 19.32
CA PHE A 1 -5.29 -5.43 18.01
C PHE A 1 -5.03 -6.77 17.35
N SER A 2 -5.46 -6.95 16.11
CA SER A 2 -5.18 -8.15 15.34
C SER A 2 -4.31 -7.72 14.19
N ASP A 3 -3.12 -8.30 14.06
CA ASP A 3 -2.23 -8.01 12.96
C ASP A 3 -2.72 -8.73 11.69
N LEU A 4 -3.71 -8.13 11.04
CA LEU A 4 -4.32 -8.70 9.84
C LEU A 4 -3.43 -8.51 8.61
N ASN A 5 -2.61 -7.45 8.59
CA ASN A 5 -1.82 -7.01 7.44
C ASN A 5 -2.63 -7.07 6.11
N PHE A 6 -3.90 -6.66 6.19
CA PHE A 6 -4.91 -6.89 5.14
C PHE A 6 -4.97 -5.76 4.11
N ILE A 7 -4.65 -4.53 4.51
CA ILE A 7 -4.62 -3.35 3.65
C ILE A 7 -3.35 -2.55 3.92
N TRP A 8 -2.89 -1.84 2.91
CA TRP A 8 -1.88 -0.80 3.07
C TRP A 8 -2.58 0.56 3.11
N ASP A 9 -2.28 1.35 4.14
CA ASP A 9 -2.66 2.76 4.14
C ASP A 9 -1.59 3.55 3.41
N THR A 10 -1.98 4.30 2.38
CA THR A 10 -1.10 5.21 1.66
C THR A 10 -1.46 6.65 2.00
N THR A 11 -0.45 7.45 2.31
CA THR A 11 -0.60 8.91 2.38
C THR A 11 0.03 9.51 1.14
N TYR A 12 -0.76 10.22 0.34
CA TYR A 12 -0.26 10.88 -0.85
C TYR A 12 0.14 12.32 -0.53
N VAL A 13 1.39 12.68 -0.85
CA VAL A 13 1.79 14.08 -0.93
C VAL A 13 1.41 14.59 -2.32
N VAL A 14 0.54 15.58 -2.38
CA VAL A 14 0.04 16.14 -3.64
C VAL A 14 0.43 17.61 -3.75
N MET A 15 0.81 18.03 -4.95
CA MET A 15 1.08 19.42 -5.30
C MET A 15 0.02 19.92 -6.29
N ASN A 16 -0.33 21.20 -6.19
CA ASN A 16 -1.17 21.85 -7.19
C ASN A 16 -0.49 21.75 -8.58
N LYS A 17 -1.27 21.37 -9.60
CA LYS A 17 -0.74 21.11 -10.94
C LYS A 17 -0.20 22.36 -11.63
N GLU A 18 -0.88 23.49 -11.52
CA GLU A 18 -0.46 24.74 -12.17
C GLU A 18 0.87 25.22 -11.57
N LEU A 19 0.97 25.21 -10.24
CA LEU A 19 2.21 25.53 -9.55
C LEU A 19 3.33 24.57 -9.90
N TRP A 20 3.06 23.27 -10.02
CA TRP A 20 4.05 22.29 -10.45
C TRP A 20 4.52 22.58 -11.88
N ASP A 21 3.60 22.79 -12.80
CA ASP A 21 3.92 23.00 -14.22
C ASP A 21 4.78 24.27 -14.41
N ASP A 22 4.53 25.30 -13.61
CA ASP A 22 5.26 26.58 -13.59
C ASP A 22 6.68 26.49 -12.96
N LEU A 23 7.03 25.39 -12.28
CA LEU A 23 8.37 25.23 -11.73
C LEU A 23 9.43 25.03 -12.84
N PRO A 24 10.60 25.67 -12.69
CA PRO A 24 11.81 25.29 -13.41
C PRO A 24 12.15 23.80 -13.24
N GLU A 25 12.79 23.20 -14.26
CA GLU A 25 13.04 21.75 -14.28
C GLU A 25 13.96 21.30 -13.14
N ASP A 26 14.97 22.09 -12.79
CA ASP A 26 15.87 21.82 -11.66
C ASP A 26 15.11 21.77 -10.32
N LEU A 27 14.07 22.59 -10.16
CA LEU A 27 13.19 22.56 -8.98
C LEU A 27 12.24 21.36 -9.00
N LYS A 28 11.73 20.96 -10.18
CA LYS A 28 10.94 19.72 -10.32
C LYS A 28 11.76 18.50 -9.94
N GLU A 29 13.01 18.42 -10.40
CA GLU A 29 13.95 17.37 -10.04
C GLU A 29 14.22 17.36 -8.53
N ALA A 30 14.51 18.53 -7.94
CA ALA A 30 14.77 18.66 -6.51
C ALA A 30 13.57 18.22 -5.65
N VAL A 31 12.36 18.65 -6.00
CA VAL A 31 11.13 18.25 -5.29
C VAL A 31 10.86 16.75 -5.45
N THR A 32 11.06 16.20 -6.65
CA THR A 32 10.90 14.75 -6.90
C THR A 32 11.86 13.94 -6.04
N LYS A 33 13.14 14.34 -6.02
CA LYS A 33 14.16 13.69 -5.20
C LYS A 33 13.82 13.75 -3.71
N ALA A 34 13.46 14.94 -3.21
CA ALA A 34 13.08 15.12 -1.81
C ALA A 34 11.85 14.28 -1.44
N SER A 35 10.88 14.13 -2.35
CA SER A 35 9.69 13.31 -2.15
C SER A 35 10.04 11.83 -1.97
N LEU A 36 10.90 11.28 -2.84
CA LEU A 36 11.36 9.89 -2.76
C LEU A 36 12.18 9.61 -1.50
N GLU A 37 13.07 10.53 -1.13
CA GLU A 37 13.87 10.42 0.10
C GLU A 37 12.97 10.47 1.34
N THR A 38 12.00 11.37 1.36
CA THR A 38 11.04 11.51 2.45
C THR A 38 10.14 10.28 2.58
N GLU A 39 9.66 9.70 1.47
CA GLU A 39 8.84 8.49 1.50
C GLU A 39 9.57 7.32 2.17
N ALA A 40 10.84 7.10 1.82
CA ALA A 40 11.67 6.07 2.44
C ALA A 40 11.90 6.32 3.94
N GLU A 41 12.16 7.57 4.33
CA GLU A 41 12.36 7.92 5.74
C GLU A 41 11.07 7.78 6.56
N LEU A 42 9.93 8.21 6.01
CA LEU A 42 8.62 8.08 6.65
C LEU A 42 8.24 6.62 6.88
N LEU A 43 8.50 5.73 5.91
CA LEU A 43 8.27 4.30 6.09
C LEU A 43 9.08 3.76 7.29
N ALA A 44 10.37 4.10 7.36
CA ALA A 44 11.23 3.66 8.47
C ALA A 44 10.76 4.22 9.83
N ILE A 45 10.31 5.49 9.86
CA ILE A 45 9.73 6.12 11.06
C ILE A 45 8.45 5.38 11.48
N GLN A 46 7.56 5.09 10.54
CA GLN A 46 6.30 4.40 10.79
C GLN A 46 6.54 2.98 11.31
N GLU A 47 7.39 2.18 10.66
CA GLU A 47 7.74 0.83 11.12
C GLU A 47 8.32 0.84 12.55
N LYS A 48 9.16 1.85 12.85
CA LYS A 48 9.73 2.02 14.20
C LYS A 48 8.65 2.39 15.22
N ALA A 49 7.76 3.30 14.86
CA ALA A 49 6.65 3.74 15.71
C ALA A 49 5.68 2.59 15.99
N GLU A 50 5.34 1.80 14.96
CA GLU A 50 4.49 0.62 15.05
C GLU A 50 5.09 -0.41 16.01
N LYS A 51 6.36 -0.79 15.84
CA LYS A 51 7.06 -1.70 16.77
C LYS A 51 6.99 -1.18 18.21
N GLY A 52 7.26 0.11 18.43
CA GLY A 52 7.18 0.73 19.74
C GLY A 52 5.76 0.70 20.34
N PHE A 53 4.73 0.86 19.52
CA PHE A 53 3.34 0.82 19.95
C PHE A 53 2.90 -0.61 20.30
N ILE A 54 3.30 -1.59 19.50
CA ILE A 54 3.05 -3.02 19.77
C ILE A 54 3.64 -3.43 21.12
N GLU A 55 4.89 -3.05 21.43
CA GLU A 55 5.49 -3.38 22.73
C GLU A 55 4.72 -2.74 23.90
N LYS A 56 4.30 -1.47 23.79
CA LYS A 56 3.44 -0.83 24.80
C LYS A 56 2.10 -1.54 24.98
N LEU A 57 1.51 -2.03 23.90
CA LEU A 57 0.25 -2.77 23.94
C LEU A 57 0.41 -4.17 24.56
N LYS A 58 1.57 -4.82 24.41
CA LYS A 58 1.87 -6.11 25.06
C LYS A 58 1.99 -6.00 26.59
N GLU A 59 2.41 -4.85 27.11
CA GLU A 59 2.54 -4.61 28.55
C GLU A 59 1.18 -4.45 29.26
N ARG A 60 0.12 -4.18 28.51
CA ARG A 60 -1.22 -3.99 29.04
C ARG A 60 -1.87 -5.33 29.40
N LYS A 61 -2.25 -5.49 30.67
CA LYS A 61 -2.95 -6.69 31.17
C LYS A 61 -4.40 -6.81 30.66
N ASP A 62 -4.99 -5.69 30.23
CA ASP A 62 -6.36 -5.58 29.74
C ASP A 62 -6.44 -5.66 28.21
N PHE A 63 -5.34 -6.02 27.54
CA PHE A 63 -5.26 -6.02 26.09
C PHE A 63 -4.57 -7.29 25.59
N THR A 64 -5.07 -7.84 24.50
CA THR A 64 -4.47 -8.98 23.82
C THR A 64 -4.21 -8.62 22.36
N ILE A 65 -3.03 -8.98 21.89
CA ILE A 65 -2.67 -8.92 20.48
C ILE A 65 -2.77 -10.33 19.91
N THR A 66 -3.53 -10.48 18.83
CA THR A 66 -3.67 -11.75 18.12
C THR A 66 -2.85 -11.69 16.84
N TRP A 67 -2.07 -12.76 16.62
CA TRP A 67 -1.28 -12.98 15.41
C TRP A 67 -1.88 -14.19 14.69
N LEU A 68 -2.26 -14.02 13.42
CA LEU A 68 -2.85 -15.09 12.63
C LEU A 68 -1.80 -16.13 12.23
N THR A 69 -2.16 -17.42 12.26
CA THR A 69 -1.34 -18.47 11.65
C THR A 69 -1.35 -18.35 10.11
N PRO A 70 -0.44 -19.02 9.39
CA PRO A 70 -0.49 -19.05 7.92
C PRO A 70 -1.84 -19.50 7.37
N GLU A 71 -2.45 -20.53 7.98
CA GLU A 71 -3.76 -21.06 7.58
C GLU A 71 -4.89 -20.05 7.83
N GLU A 72 -4.86 -19.35 8.97
CA GLU A 72 -5.82 -18.29 9.28
C GLU A 72 -5.66 -17.07 8.35
N ARG A 73 -4.43 -16.72 7.99
CA ARG A 73 -4.15 -15.66 6.99
C ARG A 73 -4.69 -16.05 5.61
N ASP A 74 -4.53 -17.31 5.21
CA ASP A 74 -5.03 -17.80 3.92
C ASP A 74 -6.56 -17.83 3.89
N ALA A 75 -7.19 -18.27 5.00
CA ALA A 75 -8.64 -18.20 5.16
C ALA A 75 -9.18 -16.77 5.10
N LEU A 76 -8.50 -15.80 5.75
CA LEU A 76 -8.86 -14.39 5.67
C LEU A 76 -8.73 -13.86 4.24
N ARG A 77 -7.67 -14.21 3.52
CA ARG A 77 -7.43 -13.83 2.12
C ARG A 77 -8.57 -14.32 1.22
N THR A 78 -8.95 -15.60 1.32
CA THR A 78 -10.07 -16.15 0.55
C THR A 78 -11.40 -15.50 0.91
N ALA A 79 -11.66 -15.29 2.21
CA ALA A 79 -12.90 -14.67 2.67
C ALA A 79 -13.03 -13.19 2.28
N SER A 80 -11.90 -12.53 2.03
CA SER A 80 -11.82 -11.10 1.70
C SER A 80 -11.47 -10.86 0.23
N ASP A 81 -11.67 -11.85 -0.64
CA ASP A 81 -11.38 -11.73 -2.07
C ASP A 81 -12.29 -10.66 -2.71
N MET A 82 -11.67 -9.53 -3.05
CA MET A 82 -12.33 -8.41 -3.72
C MET A 82 -12.33 -8.57 -5.25
N GLY A 83 -11.66 -9.60 -5.79
CA GLY A 83 -11.56 -9.88 -7.22
C GLY A 83 -12.92 -9.88 -7.95
N PRO A 84 -13.94 -10.60 -7.43
CA PRO A 84 -15.27 -10.61 -8.04
C PRO A 84 -15.94 -9.24 -8.14
N MET A 85 -15.70 -8.35 -7.18
CA MET A 85 -16.29 -7.01 -7.13
C MET A 85 -15.46 -5.95 -7.86
N TRP A 86 -14.18 -6.21 -8.13
CA TRP A 86 -13.26 -5.23 -8.73
C TRP A 86 -13.77 -4.69 -10.07
N GLN A 87 -14.25 -5.57 -10.95
CA GLN A 87 -14.79 -5.17 -12.25
C GLN A 87 -16.00 -4.22 -12.10
N GLU A 88 -16.89 -4.53 -11.15
CA GLU A 88 -18.09 -3.73 -10.87
C GLU A 88 -17.73 -2.34 -10.34
N LEU A 89 -16.84 -2.29 -9.34
CA LEU A 89 -16.51 -1.04 -8.65
C LEU A 89 -15.57 -0.14 -9.46
N CYS A 90 -14.66 -0.73 -10.23
CA CYS A 90 -13.56 0.00 -10.85
C CYS A 90 -13.63 0.04 -12.38
N GLY A 91 -14.35 -0.89 -13.03
CA GLY A 91 -14.31 -1.05 -14.49
C GLY A 91 -14.72 0.21 -15.26
N GLU A 92 -15.88 0.78 -14.95
CA GLU A 92 -16.39 1.99 -15.64
C GLU A 92 -15.47 3.19 -15.41
N TRP A 93 -15.04 3.41 -14.17
CA TRP A 93 -14.16 4.52 -13.83
C TRP A 93 -12.79 4.39 -14.51
N LEU A 94 -12.22 3.17 -14.56
CA LEU A 94 -10.93 2.92 -15.19
C LEU A 94 -10.98 3.12 -16.69
N GLU A 95 -12.03 2.65 -17.39
CA GLU A 95 -12.18 2.89 -18.82
C GLU A 95 -12.35 4.38 -19.11
N LYS A 96 -13.14 5.10 -18.30
CA LYS A 96 -13.28 6.55 -18.44
C LYS A 96 -11.96 7.30 -18.24
N ARG A 97 -11.12 6.85 -17.31
CA ARG A 97 -9.84 7.50 -16.99
C ARG A 97 -8.71 7.11 -17.93
N TYR A 98 -8.74 5.90 -18.49
CA TYR A 98 -7.72 5.30 -19.35
C TYR A 98 -8.37 4.57 -20.55
N PRO A 99 -8.96 5.30 -21.50
CA PRO A 99 -9.76 4.69 -22.57
C PRO A 99 -8.94 3.70 -23.43
N GLY A 100 -9.47 2.50 -23.63
CA GLY A 100 -8.88 1.44 -24.46
C GLY A 100 -7.62 0.78 -23.90
N MET A 101 -7.24 1.08 -22.65
CA MET A 101 -6.03 0.52 -22.01
C MET A 101 -6.30 -0.75 -21.19
N ASP A 102 -7.56 -1.13 -20.99
CA ASP A 102 -7.97 -2.32 -20.20
C ASP A 102 -7.35 -2.34 -18.79
N MET A 103 -7.31 -1.18 -18.14
CA MET A 103 -6.63 -1.02 -16.84
C MET A 103 -7.26 -1.88 -15.73
N VAL A 104 -8.52 -2.28 -15.89
CA VAL A 104 -9.21 -3.18 -14.95
C VAL A 104 -8.54 -4.55 -14.86
N ASN A 105 -7.92 -5.02 -15.95
CA ASN A 105 -7.13 -6.27 -15.95
C ASN A 105 -5.63 -6.03 -15.77
N VAL A 106 -5.10 -4.92 -16.30
CA VAL A 106 -3.66 -4.62 -16.20
C VAL A 106 -3.23 -4.40 -14.74
N ILE A 107 -4.01 -3.67 -13.93
CA ILE A 107 -3.64 -3.35 -12.55
C ILE A 107 -3.49 -4.63 -11.69
N PRO A 108 -4.48 -5.53 -11.60
CA PRO A 108 -4.32 -6.79 -10.86
C PRO A 108 -3.14 -7.64 -11.37
N ALA A 109 -2.90 -7.67 -12.68
CA ALA A 109 -1.78 -8.42 -13.25
C ALA A 109 -0.41 -7.86 -12.83
N GLU A 110 -0.26 -6.53 -12.76
CA GLU A 110 0.98 -5.91 -12.25
C GLU A 110 1.15 -6.12 -10.75
N LEU A 111 0.07 -6.03 -9.96
CA LEU A 111 0.13 -6.33 -8.52
C LEU A 111 0.58 -7.77 -8.26
N GLU A 112 0.09 -8.74 -9.04
CA GLU A 112 0.51 -10.14 -8.95
C GLU A 112 2.00 -10.33 -9.29
N LYS A 113 2.52 -9.60 -10.28
CA LYS A 113 3.96 -9.62 -10.60
C LYS A 113 4.80 -9.06 -9.46
N ILE A 114 4.38 -7.93 -8.88
CA ILE A 114 5.06 -7.30 -7.74
C ILE A 114 5.04 -8.24 -6.53
N HIS A 115 3.90 -8.87 -6.24
CA HIS A 115 3.77 -9.84 -5.15
C HIS A 115 4.76 -10.99 -5.29
N LYS A 116 4.83 -11.62 -6.47
CA LYS A 116 5.80 -12.69 -6.77
C LYS A 116 7.24 -12.23 -6.59
N LYS A 117 7.56 -11.01 -7.05
CA LYS A 117 8.90 -10.43 -6.91
C LYS A 117 9.26 -10.19 -5.44
N ALA A 118 8.34 -9.68 -4.64
CA ALA A 118 8.53 -9.43 -3.22
C ALA A 118 8.79 -10.74 -2.45
N LEU A 119 8.00 -11.78 -2.71
CA LEU A 119 8.20 -13.11 -2.12
C LEU A 119 9.56 -13.71 -2.50
N ALA A 120 9.96 -13.61 -3.76
CA ALA A 120 11.27 -14.07 -4.21
C ALA A 120 12.44 -13.28 -3.57
N GLY A 121 12.20 -12.01 -3.21
CA GLY A 121 13.13 -11.16 -2.48
C GLY A 121 13.18 -11.41 -0.97
N GLY A 122 12.43 -12.38 -0.45
CA GLY A 122 12.43 -12.73 0.98
C GLY A 122 11.49 -11.91 1.84
N ALA A 123 10.51 -11.21 1.25
CA ALA A 123 9.43 -10.60 2.02
C ALA A 123 8.69 -11.69 2.82
N LYS A 124 8.54 -11.49 4.12
CA LYS A 124 7.75 -12.39 4.99
C LYS A 124 6.27 -12.05 4.84
N GLN A 125 5.42 -13.07 4.77
CA GLN A 125 3.96 -12.90 4.89
C GLN A 125 3.55 -12.64 6.33
#